data_AF-A0A1I8J1J6-F1
#
_entry.id   AF-A0A1I8J1J6-F1
#
_cell.length_a   1.000
_cell.length_b   1.000
_cell.length_c   1.000
_cell.angle_alpha   90.00
_cell.angle_beta   90.00
_cell.angle_gamma   90.00
#
_symmetry.space_group_name_H-M   'P 1'
#
loop_
_entity.id
_entity.type
_entity.pdbx_description
1 polymer ?
#
loop_
_entity_poly.entity_id
_entity_poly.type
_entity_poly.pdbx_seq_one_letter_code
_entity_poly.pdbx_strand_id
1 'polypeptide(L)'
;MILTPGREYHQRGLCECNGAPEQHELVNGHIQCSGFASNPAHSTPGCTLKPALDNVSACRLCRYPPIAPLLPNRVSNVPYPVLEALRKVLTSASSPCHVVYAASPDRGAKSSA
;
A
#
# COMPACT_ATOMS: atom_id res chain seq x y z
N MET A 1 4.62 16.06 4.06
CA MET A 1 5.00 15.20 5.21
C MET A 1 5.62 13.93 4.62
N ILE A 2 6.68 13.39 5.22
CA ILE A 2 7.39 12.20 4.72
C ILE A 2 6.93 10.99 5.54
N LEU A 3 6.77 9.84 4.90
CA LEU A 3 6.39 8.58 5.55
C LEU A 3 7.47 8.33 6.58
N THR A 4 7.11 8.26 7.86
CA THR A 4 8.13 8.12 8.92
C THR A 4 8.91 6.83 8.68
N PRO A 5 10.20 6.91 8.29
CA PRO A 5 10.96 5.70 7.97
C PRO A 5 10.99 4.78 9.21
N GLY A 6 10.81 3.48 8.98
CA GLY A 6 10.75 2.50 10.07
C GLY A 6 9.43 2.42 10.83
N ARG A 7 8.44 3.27 10.52
CA ARG A 7 7.09 3.16 11.08
C ARG A 7 6.31 2.02 10.42
N GLU A 8 5.67 1.20 11.25
CA GLU A 8 4.65 0.24 10.84
C GLU A 8 3.27 0.88 10.97
N TYR A 9 2.42 0.67 9.96
CA TYR A 9 1.04 1.15 9.94
C TYR A 9 0.08 0.00 10.24
N HIS A 10 -1.02 0.34 10.91
CA HIS A 10 -2.01 -0.61 11.37
C HIS A 10 -3.39 -0.24 10.82
N GLN A 11 -4.07 -1.19 10.17
CA GLN A 11 -5.41 -0.99 9.66
C GLN A 11 -6.45 -1.27 10.75
N ARG A 12 -7.41 -0.35 10.91
CA ARG A 12 -8.55 -0.50 11.81
C ARG A 12 -9.42 -1.68 11.42
N GLY A 13 -9.75 -2.53 12.39
CA GLY A 13 -10.60 -3.71 12.20
C GLY A 13 -9.91 -4.93 11.56
N LEU A 14 -8.61 -4.84 11.24
CA LEU A 14 -7.82 -5.94 10.68
C LEU A 14 -6.53 -6.21 11.47
N CYS A 15 -5.97 -5.18 12.11
CA CYS A 15 -4.77 -5.31 12.91
C CYS A 15 -5.00 -6.20 14.15
N GLU A 16 -4.08 -7.14 14.36
CA GLU A 16 -4.04 -8.03 15.53
C GLU A 16 -2.79 -7.79 16.41
N CYS A 17 -2.00 -6.76 16.11
CA CYS A 17 -0.84 -6.40 16.92
C CYS A 17 -1.28 -5.87 18.29
N ASN A 18 -0.74 -6.46 19.37
CA ASN A 18 -1.00 -6.00 20.73
C ASN A 18 -0.51 -4.56 20.93
N GLY A 19 -1.37 -3.69 21.45
CA GLY A 19 -0.98 -2.32 21.85
C GLY A 19 -0.66 -1.37 20.69
N ALA A 20 -1.14 -1.62 19.47
CA ALA A 20 -1.00 -0.70 18.35
C ALA A 20 -1.71 0.64 18.66
N PRO A 21 -0.99 1.74 18.91
CA PRO A 21 -1.57 2.95 19.49
C PRO A 21 -2.37 3.77 18.47
N GLU A 22 -2.05 3.66 17.18
CA GLU A 22 -2.73 4.38 16.10
C GLU A 22 -3.15 3.41 15.00
N GLN A 23 -4.46 3.38 14.71
CA GLN A 23 -5.05 2.56 13.65
C GLN A 23 -5.79 3.44 12.65
N HIS A 24 -5.58 3.14 11.37
CA HIS A 24 -6.08 3.92 10.24
C HIS A 24 -7.23 3.21 9.54
N GLU A 25 -8.25 3.97 9.13
CA GLU A 25 -9.34 3.44 8.31
C GLU A 25 -8.88 3.18 6.87
N LEU A 26 -9.38 2.11 6.26
CA LEU A 26 -9.15 1.79 4.85
C LEU A 26 -10.37 2.20 4.03
N VAL A 27 -10.20 3.14 3.11
CA VAL A 27 -11.25 3.64 2.23
C VAL A 27 -10.74 3.61 0.79
N ASN A 28 -11.45 2.91 -0.10
CA ASN A 28 -11.11 2.77 -1.52
C ASN A 28 -9.64 2.33 -1.78
N GLY A 29 -9.11 1.44 -0.92
CA GLY A 29 -7.72 0.97 -1.03
C GLY A 29 -6.66 1.91 -0.43
N HIS A 30 -7.06 3.00 0.21
CA HIS A 30 -6.17 3.95 0.87
C HIS A 30 -6.36 3.92 2.39
N ILE A 31 -5.26 3.90 3.15
CA ILE A 31 -5.33 4.19 4.59
C ILE A 31 -5.44 5.70 4.81
N GLN A 32 -6.33 6.13 5.69
CA GLN A 32 -6.46 7.55 6.02
C GLN A 32 -5.42 7.96 7.08
N CYS A 33 -4.48 8.81 6.68
CA CYS A 33 -3.44 9.35 7.54
C CYS A 33 -3.23 10.83 7.24
N SER A 34 -3.03 11.67 8.26
CA SER A 34 -2.67 13.08 8.06
C SER A 34 -1.33 13.22 7.32
N GLY A 35 -1.17 14.27 6.50
CA GLY A 35 0.12 14.61 5.89
C GLY A 35 0.30 14.37 4.40
N PHE A 36 -0.79 14.19 3.65
CA PHE A 36 -0.75 13.88 2.21
C PHE A 36 0.20 14.78 1.40
N ALA A 37 1.09 14.16 0.63
CA ALA A 37 1.82 14.84 -0.43
C ALA A 37 0.99 14.76 -1.74
N SER A 38 0.82 15.89 -2.42
CA SER A 38 0.20 15.94 -3.75
C SER A 38 1.01 15.18 -4.81
N ASN A 39 2.34 15.09 -4.61
CA ASN A 39 3.23 14.24 -5.38
C ASN A 39 4.16 13.45 -4.43
N PRO A 40 3.93 12.13 -4.27
CA PRO A 40 4.72 11.30 -3.37
C PRO A 40 6.05 10.83 -3.98
N ALA A 41 6.25 11.03 -5.27
CA ALA A 41 7.41 10.53 -6.01
C ALA A 41 8.54 11.56 -6.09
N HIS A 42 9.76 11.09 -5.90
CA HIS A 42 10.97 11.81 -6.25
C HIS A 42 11.45 11.37 -7.63
N SER A 43 11.22 12.23 -8.63
CA SER A 43 11.63 11.97 -10.01
C SER A 43 13.14 12.03 -10.17
N THR A 44 13.70 11.01 -10.81
CA THR A 44 15.09 10.94 -11.22
C THR A 44 15.13 11.03 -12.74
N PRO A 45 15.86 12.01 -13.32
CA PRO A 45 15.94 12.14 -14.76
C PRO A 45 16.65 10.93 -15.38
N GLY A 46 16.24 10.59 -16.59
CA GLY A 46 16.89 9.56 -17.38
C GLY A 46 18.20 10.05 -18.00
N CYS A 47 19.04 9.11 -18.40
CA CYS A 47 20.20 9.34 -19.24
C CYS A 47 20.34 8.17 -20.23
N THR A 48 21.33 8.23 -21.13
CA THR A 48 21.56 7.19 -22.14
C THR A 48 21.68 5.77 -21.55
N LEU A 49 22.14 5.65 -20.30
CA LEU A 49 22.39 4.36 -19.64
C LEU A 49 21.30 3.96 -18.63
N LYS A 50 20.30 4.82 -18.36
CA LYS A 50 19.28 4.57 -17.34
C LYS A 50 17.97 5.31 -17.66
N PRO A 51 16.81 4.64 -17.61
CA PRO A 51 15.53 5.32 -17.79
C PRO A 51 15.28 6.35 -16.67
N ALA A 52 14.39 7.30 -16.93
CA ALA A 52 13.84 8.12 -15.87
C ALA A 52 13.06 7.23 -14.89
N LEU A 53 13.14 7.53 -13.60
CA LEU A 53 12.52 6.73 -12.54
C LEU A 53 11.86 7.62 -11.50
N ASP A 54 10.73 7.16 -10.96
CA ASP A 54 10.05 7.76 -9.83
C ASP A 54 10.30 6.93 -8.57
N ASN A 55 10.96 7.52 -7.57
CA ASN A 55 11.18 6.87 -6.29
C ASN A 55 10.07 7.25 -5.31
N VAL A 56 9.34 6.26 -4.81
CA VAL A 56 8.34 6.44 -3.75
C VAL A 56 8.82 5.77 -2.48
N SER A 57 8.71 6.46 -1.36
CA SER A 57 8.92 5.83 -0.06
C SER A 57 7.75 4.88 0.24
N ALA A 58 8.07 3.74 0.82
CA ALA A 58 7.10 2.77 1.28
C ALA A 58 7.35 2.45 2.77
N CYS A 59 6.27 2.28 3.53
CA CYS A 59 6.31 1.84 4.92
C CYS A 59 5.58 0.51 5.06
N ARG A 60 5.89 -0.24 6.11
CA ARG A 60 5.23 -1.53 6.36
C ARG A 60 3.79 -1.32 6.78
N LEU A 61 2.91 -2.18 6.27
CA LEU A 61 1.58 -2.40 6.81
C LEU A 61 1.60 -3.74 7.54
N CYS A 62 1.12 -3.78 8.78
CA CYS A 62 1.24 -4.97 9.62
C CYS A 62 0.61 -6.22 9.00
N ARG A 63 -0.38 -6.05 8.11
CA ARG A 63 -1.10 -7.14 7.42
C ARG A 63 -1.60 -6.69 6.05
N TYR A 64 -1.73 -7.63 5.11
CA TYR A 64 -2.41 -7.37 3.85
C TYR A 64 -3.90 -7.09 4.05
N PRO A 65 -4.46 -6.06 3.39
CA PRO A 65 -5.90 -5.85 3.37
C PRO A 65 -6.62 -7.01 2.63
N PRO A 66 -7.94 -7.17 2.80
CA PRO A 66 -8.70 -8.20 2.10
C PRO A 66 -8.55 -8.09 0.58
N ILE A 67 -8.08 -9.17 -0.07
CA ILE A 67 -7.90 -9.22 -1.53
C ILE A 67 -9.11 -9.92 -2.15
N ALA A 68 -9.87 -9.19 -2.98
CA ALA A 68 -11.21 -9.60 -3.42
C ALA A 68 -11.30 -11.02 -4.04
N PRO A 69 -10.37 -11.45 -4.93
CA PRO A 69 -10.39 -12.83 -5.46
C PRO A 69 -10.21 -13.95 -4.42
N LEU A 70 -9.73 -13.64 -3.22
CA LEU A 70 -9.46 -14.63 -2.18
C LEU A 70 -10.59 -14.73 -1.14
N LEU A 71 -11.59 -13.86 -1.22
CA LEU A 71 -12.69 -13.83 -0.26
C LEU A 71 -13.56 -15.10 -0.40
N PRO A 72 -13.96 -15.74 0.72
CA PRO A 72 -14.67 -17.03 0.69
C PRO A 72 -15.95 -17.08 -0.17
N ASN A 73 -16.63 -15.93 -0.31
CA ASN A 73 -17.93 -15.81 -1.00
C ASN A 73 -17.82 -15.15 -2.38
N ARG A 74 -16.62 -15.11 -2.98
CA ARG A 74 -16.41 -14.54 -4.33
C ARG A 74 -16.17 -15.65 -5.34
N VAL A 75 -16.95 -15.65 -6.42
CA VAL A 75 -16.60 -16.38 -7.63
C VAL A 75 -15.41 -15.67 -8.29
N SER A 76 -14.33 -16.40 -8.52
CA SER A 76 -13.12 -15.91 -9.17
C SER A 76 -12.89 -16.69 -10.46
N ASN A 77 -12.66 -15.98 -11.56
CA ASN A 77 -12.24 -16.59 -12.82
C ASN A 77 -10.73 -16.90 -12.86
N VAL A 78 -10.01 -16.59 -11.78
CA VAL A 78 -8.59 -16.88 -11.65
C VAL A 78 -8.42 -18.37 -11.32
N PRO A 79 -7.52 -19.09 -12.03
CA PRO A 79 -7.27 -20.50 -11.75
C PRO A 79 -6.90 -20.77 -10.28
N TYR A 80 -7.44 -21.84 -9.72
CA TYR A 80 -7.19 -22.25 -8.33
C TYR A 80 -5.69 -22.29 -7.95
N PRO A 81 -4.78 -22.85 -8.77
CA PRO A 81 -3.35 -22.87 -8.44
C PRO A 81 -2.75 -21.47 -8.22
N VAL A 82 -3.25 -20.47 -8.96
CA VAL A 82 -2.80 -19.07 -8.83
C VAL A 82 -3.33 -18.46 -7.53
N LEU A 83 -4.59 -18.72 -7.18
CA LEU A 83 -5.16 -18.25 -5.91
C LEU A 83 -4.45 -18.86 -4.70
N GLU A 84 -4.09 -20.14 -4.76
CA GLU A 84 -3.30 -20.81 -3.72
C GLU A 84 -1.87 -20.24 -3.61
N ALA A 85 -1.21 -20.00 -4.74
CA ALA A 85 0.10 -19.36 -4.75
C ALA A 85 0.03 -17.96 -4.11
N LEU A 86 -1.01 -17.18 -4.44
CA LEU A 86 -1.22 -15.86 -3.86
C LEU A 86 -1.44 -15.94 -2.34
N ARG A 87 -2.28 -16.85 -1.84
CA ARG A 87 -2.50 -17.04 -0.39
C ARG A 87 -1.19 -17.28 0.36
N LYS A 88 -0.33 -18.14 -0.17
CA LYS A 88 0.99 -18.44 0.42
C LYS A 88 1.88 -17.20 0.51
N VAL A 89 1.87 -16.35 -0.52
CA VAL A 89 2.65 -15.10 -0.52
C VAL A 89 2.14 -14.14 0.55
N LEU A 90 0.82 -13.97 0.69
CA LEU A 90 0.24 -13.04 1.66
C LEU A 90 0.52 -13.40 3.11
N THR A 91 0.70 -14.69 3.41
CA THR A 91 1.03 -15.19 4.74
C THR A 91 2.54 -15.32 4.98
N SER A 92 3.36 -15.11 3.94
CA SER A 92 4.81 -15.26 4.05
C SER A 92 5.46 -14.06 4.71
N ALA A 93 6.31 -14.31 5.71
CA ALA A 93 7.15 -13.29 6.33
C ALA A 93 8.15 -12.66 5.33
N SER A 94 8.48 -13.35 4.23
CA SER A 94 9.38 -12.85 3.19
C SER A 94 8.72 -11.87 2.21
N SER A 95 7.41 -11.65 2.31
CA SER A 95 6.66 -10.79 1.39
C SER A 95 5.72 -9.86 2.16
N PRO A 96 6.24 -8.94 2.99
CA PRO A 96 5.41 -8.05 3.80
C PRO A 96 4.59 -7.08 2.93
N CYS A 97 3.45 -6.66 3.46
CA CYS A 97 2.63 -5.62 2.85
C CYS A 97 3.25 -4.23 3.09
N HIS A 98 3.09 -3.33 2.12
CA HIS A 98 3.59 -1.97 2.22
C HIS A 98 2.53 -0.95 1.82
N VAL A 99 2.59 0.23 2.43
CA VAL A 99 1.84 1.41 2.04
C VAL A 99 2.78 2.45 1.46
N VAL A 100 2.34 3.11 0.40
CA VAL A 100 3.02 4.26 -0.20
C VAL A 100 2.15 5.50 0.01
N TYR A 101 2.75 6.68 -0.04
CA TYR A 101 1.94 7.87 -0.20
C TYR A 101 1.28 7.88 -1.56
N ALA A 102 0.03 8.33 -1.59
CA ALA A 102 -0.71 8.61 -2.80
C ALA A 102 -1.48 9.92 -2.60
N ALA A 103 -1.74 10.60 -3.71
CA ALA A 103 -2.71 11.68 -3.71
C ALA A 103 -4.09 11.14 -3.30
N SER A 104 -4.90 11.97 -2.64
CA SER A 104 -6.28 11.60 -2.31
C SER A 104 -7.08 11.39 -3.61
N PRO A 105 -7.86 10.30 -3.72
CA PRO A 105 -8.59 9.97 -4.95
C PRO A 105 -9.55 11.08 -5.40
N ASP A 106 -10.08 11.88 -4.47
CA ASP A 106 -11.04 12.96 -4.73
C ASP A 106 -10.38 14.34 -4.90
N ARG A 107 -9.05 14.41 -4.75
CA ARG A 107 -8.27 15.64 -4.93
C ARG A 107 -7.26 15.38 -6.03
N GLY A 108 -7.76 15.46 -7.27
CA GLY A 108 -6.91 15.46 -8.46
C GLY A 108 -5.68 16.35 -8.23
N ALA A 109 -4.52 15.84 -8.62
CA ALA A 109 -3.26 16.56 -8.52
C ALA A 109 -3.45 17.98 -9.09
N LYS A 110 -3.46 18.99 -8.23
CA LYS A 110 -3.35 20.37 -8.69
C LYS A 110 -1.94 20.51 -9.22
N SER A 111 -1.79 20.41 -10.53
CA SER A 111 -0.58 20.82 -11.23
C SER A 111 -0.36 22.30 -10.95
N SER A 112 0.55 22.61 -10.03
CA SER A 112 1.14 23.94 -9.95
C SER A 112 2.05 24.08 -11.16
N ALA A 113 1.59 24.89 -12.13
CA ALA A 113 2.39 25.43 -13.23
C ALA A 113 3.57 26.25 -12.70
#